data_AF-A0A3C1ZIV9-F1
#
_entry.id   AF-A0A3C1ZIV9-F1
#
_cell.length_a   1.000
_cell.length_b   1.000
_cell.length_c   1.000
_cell.angle_alpha   90.00
_cell.angle_beta   90.00
_cell.angle_gamma   90.00
#
_symmetry.space_group_name_H-M   'P 1'
#
loop_
_entity.id
_entity.type
_entity.pdbx_description
1 polymer ?
#
loop_
_entity_poly.entity_id
_entity_poly.type
_entity_poly.pdbx_seq_one_letter_code
_entity_poly.pdbx_strand_id
1 'polypeptide(L)'
;TGIYDSNYRIYAVSPKAIKAGKKEAIAKFLDWMATDEGYKLIGWGVEGVNYSMDANGDITDKNVPADTKFSSPKGQTVTQLRNMVFYNSDLELAARYPYYKTANGRTLGPRTYLGTFQSYPWTNVTGSGTIAPSPNNADLKRYINQSVQEFVLGKTPLTKANFDAFVVQMDKLGAAAWEKAARQQMEDNGYLQ
;
A
#
# COMPACT_ATOMS: atom_id res chain seq x y z
N THR A 1 -4.47 -19.50 5.75
CA THR A 1 -3.66 -18.75 4.77
C THR A 1 -4.27 -17.37 4.64
N GLY A 2 -3.47 -16.30 4.66
CA GLY A 2 -3.98 -14.96 4.38
C GLY A 2 -3.83 -14.60 2.90
N ILE A 3 -4.09 -13.34 2.58
CA ILE A 3 -4.06 -12.81 1.22
C ILE A 3 -2.91 -11.81 1.07
N TYR A 4 -2.35 -11.71 -0.13
CA TYR A 4 -1.52 -10.56 -0.51
C TYR A 4 -2.08 -9.89 -1.77
N ASP A 5 -2.00 -8.56 -1.80
CA ASP A 5 -2.39 -7.74 -2.93
C ASP A 5 -1.25 -6.77 -3.26
N SER A 6 -1.02 -6.55 -4.55
CA SER A 6 -0.01 -5.64 -5.05
C SER A 6 -0.66 -4.35 -5.53
N ASN A 7 -0.47 -3.26 -4.77
CA ASN A 7 -0.95 -1.95 -5.16
C ASN A 7 0.02 -1.30 -6.16
N TYR A 8 -0.43 -1.11 -7.40
CA TYR A 8 0.30 -0.36 -8.42
C TYR A 8 -0.10 1.10 -8.40
N ARG A 9 0.88 2.01 -8.41
CA ARG A 9 0.65 3.44 -8.63
C ARG A 9 0.80 3.73 -10.12
N ILE A 10 -0.29 4.17 -10.74
CA ILE A 10 -0.33 4.48 -12.18
C ILE A 10 -0.50 5.98 -12.34
N TYR A 11 0.44 6.62 -13.03
CA TYR A 11 0.33 8.03 -13.44
C TYR A 11 -0.20 8.12 -14.87
N ALA A 12 -1.23 8.94 -15.06
CA ALA A 12 -1.87 9.13 -16.37
C ALA A 12 -1.81 10.60 -16.80
N VAL A 13 -1.67 10.82 -18.10
CA VAL A 13 -1.70 12.17 -18.69
C VAL A 13 -3.13 12.51 -19.10
N SER A 14 -3.70 13.56 -18.51
CA SER A 14 -5.08 13.95 -18.82
C SER A 14 -5.23 14.46 -20.27
N PRO A 15 -6.40 14.24 -20.91
CA PRO A 15 -6.70 14.83 -22.22
C PRO A 15 -6.58 16.36 -22.24
N LYS A 16 -6.89 17.02 -21.11
CA LYS A 16 -6.74 18.48 -20.95
C LYS A 16 -5.27 18.92 -21.08
N ALA A 17 -4.34 18.20 -20.44
CA ALA A 17 -2.92 18.51 -20.54
C ALA A 17 -2.38 18.26 -21.95
N ILE A 18 -2.88 17.22 -22.64
CA ILE A 18 -2.56 16.95 -24.04
C ILE A 18 -3.04 18.09 -24.93
N LYS A 19 -4.30 18.53 -24.79
CA LYS A 19 -4.86 19.67 -25.53
C LYS A 19 -4.10 20.97 -25.28
N ALA A 20 -3.49 21.12 -24.09
CA ALA A 20 -2.63 22.25 -23.75
C ALA A 20 -1.18 22.11 -24.27
N GLY A 21 -0.88 21.10 -25.10
CA GLY A 21 0.45 20.90 -25.70
C GLY A 21 1.52 20.39 -24.72
N LYS A 22 1.15 19.80 -23.58
CA LYS A 22 2.09 19.39 -22.53
C LYS A 22 2.51 17.91 -22.59
N LYS A 23 2.04 17.15 -23.57
CA LYS A 23 2.18 15.69 -23.62
C LYS A 23 3.64 15.26 -23.55
N GLU A 24 4.48 15.79 -24.42
CA GLU A 24 5.89 15.41 -24.56
C GLU A 24 6.70 15.83 -23.33
N ALA A 25 6.42 17.01 -22.78
CA ALA A 25 7.09 17.49 -21.57
C ALA A 25 6.74 16.63 -20.34
N ILE A 26 5.47 16.26 -20.18
CA ILE A 26 5.04 15.39 -19.09
C ILE A 26 5.63 13.99 -19.25
N ALA A 27 5.66 13.45 -20.47
CA ALA A 27 6.27 12.15 -20.74
C ALA A 27 7.76 12.15 -20.39
N LYS A 28 8.52 13.17 -20.80
CA LYS A 28 9.93 13.34 -20.42
C LYS A 28 10.14 13.44 -18.92
N PHE A 29 9.24 14.15 -18.21
CA PHE A 29 9.33 14.25 -16.75
C PHE A 29 9.10 12.89 -16.06
N LEU A 30 8.08 12.14 -16.49
CA LEU A 30 7.80 10.80 -15.96
C LEU A 30 8.93 9.81 -16.26
N ASP A 31 9.58 9.93 -17.42
CA ASP A 31 10.75 9.14 -17.80
C ASP A 31 11.97 9.50 -16.95
N TRP A 32 12.26 10.81 -16.80
CA TRP A 32 13.36 11.29 -15.95
C TRP A 32 13.19 10.87 -14.49
N MET A 33 11.96 10.86 -13.96
CA MET A 33 11.65 10.36 -12.62
C MET A 33 12.07 8.90 -12.39
N ALA A 34 12.14 8.09 -13.45
CA ALA A 34 12.55 6.70 -13.38
C ALA A 34 14.08 6.51 -13.47
N THR A 35 14.84 7.58 -13.71
CA THR A 35 16.31 7.57 -13.63
C THR A 35 16.79 7.62 -12.17
N ASP A 36 18.01 7.16 -11.90
CA ASP A 36 18.61 7.25 -10.56
C ASP A 36 18.65 8.68 -10.01
N GLU A 37 18.94 9.66 -10.88
CA GLU A 37 18.96 11.08 -10.51
C GLU A 37 17.56 11.56 -10.11
N GLY A 38 16.56 11.36 -10.97
CA GLY A 38 15.19 11.80 -10.71
C GLY A 38 14.57 11.09 -9.50
N TYR A 39 14.81 9.79 -9.37
CA TYR A 39 14.37 8.98 -8.23
C TYR A 39 14.95 9.53 -6.91
N LYS A 40 16.26 9.78 -6.85
CA LYS A 40 16.91 10.27 -5.62
C LYS A 40 16.51 11.71 -5.30
N LEU A 41 16.49 12.59 -6.31
CA LEU A 41 16.16 14.00 -6.12
C LEU A 41 14.74 14.18 -5.59
N ILE A 42 13.77 13.49 -6.17
CA ILE A 42 12.37 13.56 -5.71
C ILE A 42 12.17 12.82 -4.38
N GLY A 43 12.87 11.70 -4.19
CA GLY A 43 12.74 10.84 -3.03
C GLY A 43 13.31 11.45 -1.75
N TRP A 44 14.52 12.02 -1.83
CA TRP A 44 15.31 12.43 -0.68
C TRP A 44 15.96 13.81 -0.82
N GLY A 45 15.90 14.45 -1.98
CA GLY A 45 16.50 15.77 -2.22
C GLY A 45 17.93 15.67 -2.76
N VAL A 46 18.80 16.61 -2.36
CA VAL A 46 20.18 16.71 -2.85
C VAL A 46 21.14 16.00 -1.88
N GLU A 47 22.04 15.19 -2.40
CA GLU A 47 23.09 14.53 -1.60
C GLU A 47 24.03 15.56 -0.94
N GLY A 48 24.41 15.33 0.31
CA GLY A 48 25.20 16.27 1.12
C GLY A 48 24.40 17.43 1.72
N VAL A 49 23.16 17.66 1.27
CA VAL A 49 22.26 18.70 1.80
C VAL A 49 21.09 18.08 2.55
N ASN A 50 20.36 17.19 1.89
CA ASN A 50 19.16 16.57 2.43
C ASN A 50 19.42 15.13 2.89
N TYR A 51 20.31 14.39 2.22
CA TYR A 51 20.67 13.03 2.59
C TYR A 51 22.15 12.75 2.31
N SER A 52 22.70 11.68 2.86
CA SER A 52 23.99 11.11 2.44
C SER A 52 23.88 9.59 2.28
N MET A 53 24.85 8.97 1.62
CA MET A 53 24.97 7.53 1.52
C MET A 53 25.93 7.01 2.59
N ASP A 54 25.57 5.92 3.26
CA ASP A 54 26.49 5.24 4.17
C ASP A 54 27.40 4.23 3.45
N ALA A 55 28.29 3.57 4.20
CA ALA A 55 29.24 2.61 3.66
C ALA A 55 28.60 1.37 3.00
N ASN A 56 27.33 1.10 3.30
CA ASN A 56 26.57 -0.01 2.72
C ASN A 56 25.77 0.43 1.47
N GLY A 57 25.82 1.71 1.12
CA GLY A 57 24.99 2.27 0.06
C GLY A 57 23.55 2.55 0.49
N ASP A 58 23.28 2.68 1.79
CA ASP A 58 21.95 3.06 2.30
C ASP A 58 21.83 4.58 2.43
N ILE A 59 20.62 5.10 2.16
CA ILE A 59 20.29 6.51 2.40
C ILE A 59 20.20 6.79 3.90
N THR A 60 20.92 7.82 4.37
CA THR A 60 20.91 8.28 5.76
C THR A 60 20.80 9.80 5.88
N ASP A 61 20.40 10.26 7.07
CA ASP A 61 20.34 11.68 7.44
C ASP A 61 21.54 12.13 8.28
N LYS A 62 22.57 11.26 8.37
CA LYS A 62 23.86 11.57 9.00
C LYS A 62 24.71 12.44 8.07
N ASN A 63 25.62 13.21 8.66
CA ASN A 63 26.60 14.05 7.94
C ASN A 63 25.99 15.08 6.97
N VAL A 64 24.74 15.48 7.18
CA VAL A 64 24.06 16.56 6.47
C VAL A 64 23.55 17.62 7.45
N PRO A 65 23.30 18.87 7.02
CA PRO A 65 22.86 19.92 7.95
C PRO A 65 21.51 19.58 8.60
N ALA A 66 21.43 19.76 9.93
CA ALA A 66 20.30 19.30 10.74
C ALA A 66 18.96 19.96 10.37
N ASP A 67 18.98 21.18 9.84
CA ASP A 67 17.78 21.92 9.44
C ASP A 67 17.25 21.48 8.08
N THR A 68 18.08 20.91 7.20
CA THR A 68 17.73 20.58 5.81
C THR A 68 17.69 19.10 5.51
N LYS A 69 18.18 18.25 6.42
CA LYS A 69 18.07 16.80 6.28
C LYS A 69 16.63 16.35 5.98
N PHE A 70 16.45 15.32 5.16
CA PHE A 70 15.14 14.91 4.62
C PHE A 70 14.11 14.56 5.71
N SER A 71 14.58 14.21 6.91
CA SER A 71 13.75 13.91 8.08
C SER A 71 13.30 15.15 8.88
N SER A 72 13.90 16.34 8.66
CA SER A 72 13.55 17.59 9.35
C SER A 72 12.30 18.27 8.75
N PRO A 73 11.57 19.12 9.50
CA PRO A 73 10.41 19.83 8.96
C PRO A 73 10.68 20.61 7.67
N LYS A 74 11.84 21.28 7.56
CA LYS A 74 12.23 22.03 6.37
C LYS A 74 12.69 21.11 5.24
N GLY A 75 13.40 20.03 5.53
CA GLY A 75 13.77 19.02 4.52
C GLY A 75 12.56 18.26 3.96
N GLN A 76 11.50 18.06 4.73
CA GLN A 76 10.27 17.45 4.21
C GLN A 76 9.65 18.28 3.07
N THR A 77 9.88 19.60 3.00
CA THR A 77 9.33 20.45 1.92
C THR A 77 9.89 20.13 0.53
N VAL A 78 11.06 19.51 0.43
CA VAL A 78 11.68 19.13 -0.85
C VAL A 78 11.32 17.70 -1.29
N THR A 79 10.72 16.88 -0.41
CA THR A 79 10.34 15.49 -0.69
C THR A 79 8.82 15.30 -0.86
N GLN A 80 8.11 16.38 -1.19
CA GLN A 80 6.64 16.36 -1.33
C GLN A 80 6.16 15.48 -2.49
N LEU A 81 7.00 15.30 -3.51
CA LEU A 81 6.70 14.45 -4.66
C LEU A 81 7.21 13.01 -4.49
N ARG A 82 7.77 12.61 -3.33
CA ARG A 82 8.35 11.26 -3.14
C ARG A 82 7.38 10.12 -3.46
N ASN A 83 6.08 10.34 -3.26
CA ASN A 83 5.05 9.35 -3.60
C ASN A 83 4.99 9.02 -5.10
N MET A 84 5.54 9.89 -5.96
CA MET A 84 5.65 9.69 -7.39
C MET A 84 6.73 8.68 -7.80
N VAL A 85 7.75 8.49 -6.95
CA VAL A 85 8.91 7.67 -7.27
C VAL A 85 9.07 6.46 -6.33
N PHE A 86 8.56 6.54 -5.10
CA PHE A 86 8.69 5.46 -4.13
C PHE A 86 7.78 4.27 -4.42
N TYR A 87 8.38 3.08 -4.37
CA TYR A 87 7.71 1.78 -4.55
C TYR A 87 8.00 0.80 -3.41
N ASN A 88 8.47 1.29 -2.26
CA ASN A 88 8.86 0.55 -1.07
C ASN A 88 10.00 -0.45 -1.31
N SER A 89 11.03 -0.02 -2.06
CA SER A 89 12.28 -0.77 -2.18
C SER A 89 12.97 -0.98 -0.83
N ASP A 90 13.91 -1.94 -0.76
CA ASP A 90 14.72 -2.16 0.44
C ASP A 90 15.47 -0.90 0.88
N LEU A 91 15.97 -0.11 -0.07
CA LEU A 91 16.62 1.19 0.17
C LEU A 91 15.67 2.15 0.90
N GLU A 92 14.44 2.30 0.39
CA GLU A 92 13.43 3.16 1.00
C GLU A 92 13.00 2.70 2.39
N LEU A 93 12.91 1.38 2.58
CA LEU A 93 12.54 0.78 3.87
C LEU A 93 13.67 0.89 4.89
N ALA A 94 14.93 0.72 4.48
CA ALA A 94 16.10 0.88 5.34
C ALA A 94 16.21 2.32 5.86
N ALA A 95 16.01 3.31 4.99
CA ALA A 95 16.09 4.73 5.35
C ALA A 95 14.95 5.19 6.29
N ARG A 96 13.72 4.69 6.07
CA ARG A 96 12.55 5.08 6.87
C ARG A 96 12.43 4.31 8.19
N TYR A 97 12.93 3.09 8.22
CA TYR A 97 12.77 2.18 9.35
C TYR A 97 14.10 1.57 9.79
N PRO A 98 15.04 2.40 10.30
CA PRO A 98 16.32 1.92 10.78
C PRO A 98 16.15 1.01 12.01
N TYR A 99 17.09 0.09 12.17
CA TYR A 99 17.19 -0.70 13.39
C TYR A 99 17.68 0.17 14.55
N TYR A 100 17.16 -0.09 15.75
CA TYR A 100 17.64 0.54 16.98
C TYR A 100 18.00 -0.51 18.03
N LYS A 101 18.81 -0.09 19.01
CA LYS A 101 19.18 -0.92 20.17
C LYS A 101 18.26 -0.56 21.34
N THR A 102 17.64 -1.56 21.95
CA THR A 102 16.92 -1.40 23.21
C THR A 102 17.90 -1.30 24.38
N ALA A 103 17.40 -0.86 25.54
CA ALA A 103 18.20 -0.76 26.77
C ALA A 103 18.89 -2.08 27.19
N ASN A 104 18.31 -3.24 26.84
CA ASN A 104 18.89 -4.57 27.09
C ASN A 104 19.72 -5.12 25.91
N GLY A 105 20.13 -4.29 24.96
CA GLY A 105 21.07 -4.64 23.88
C GLY A 105 20.46 -5.36 22.67
N ARG A 106 19.15 -5.65 22.67
CA ARG A 106 18.47 -6.27 21.52
C ARG A 106 18.39 -5.29 20.37
N THR A 107 18.67 -5.78 19.16
CA THR A 107 18.40 -5.04 17.93
C THR A 107 16.93 -5.23 17.57
N LEU A 108 16.18 -4.15 17.44
CA LEU A 108 14.79 -4.16 16.98
C LEU A 108 14.64 -3.30 15.73
N GLY A 109 13.82 -3.77 14.79
CA GLY A 109 13.48 -3.03 13.58
C GLY A 109 12.37 -3.75 12.82
N PRO A 110 11.45 -3.02 12.16
CA PRO A 110 10.26 -3.60 11.54
C PRO A 110 10.58 -4.48 10.33
N ARG A 111 11.77 -4.32 9.72
CA ARG A 111 12.17 -5.10 8.52
C ARG A 111 12.24 -6.61 8.77
N THR A 112 12.69 -7.05 9.95
CA THR A 112 12.73 -8.48 10.28
C THR A 112 11.32 -9.07 10.38
N TYR A 113 10.38 -8.33 10.96
CA TYR A 113 8.98 -8.73 11.02
C TYR A 113 8.38 -8.77 9.62
N LEU A 114 8.59 -7.71 8.81
CA LEU A 114 8.10 -7.64 7.44
C LEU A 114 8.57 -8.85 6.61
N GLY A 115 9.87 -9.15 6.62
CA GLY A 115 10.42 -10.29 5.87
C GLY A 115 9.85 -11.64 6.34
N THR A 116 9.61 -11.78 7.65
CA THR A 116 8.97 -12.98 8.21
C THR A 116 7.54 -13.10 7.73
N PHE A 117 6.73 -12.03 7.84
CA PHE A 117 5.36 -12.06 7.36
C PHE A 117 5.30 -12.31 5.85
N GLN A 118 6.15 -11.69 5.05
CA GLN A 118 6.21 -11.91 3.60
C GLN A 118 6.56 -13.36 3.20
N SER A 119 7.21 -14.12 4.08
CA SER A 119 7.59 -15.53 3.84
C SER A 119 6.44 -16.53 3.98
N TYR A 120 5.31 -16.11 4.57
CA TYR A 120 4.16 -16.99 4.75
C TYR A 120 3.46 -17.30 3.42
N PRO A 121 2.77 -18.46 3.31
CA PRO A 121 2.12 -18.89 2.08
C PRO A 121 0.85 -18.06 1.84
N TRP A 122 1.02 -16.85 1.34
CA TRP A 122 -0.08 -15.96 1.00
C TRP A 122 -0.70 -16.34 -0.33
N THR A 123 -2.03 -16.26 -0.40
CA THR A 123 -2.74 -16.37 -1.67
C THR A 123 -2.68 -15.02 -2.40
N ASN A 124 -2.21 -15.03 -3.64
CA ASN A 124 -2.25 -13.85 -4.49
C ASN A 124 -3.69 -13.49 -4.82
N VAL A 125 -4.11 -12.28 -4.47
CA VAL A 125 -5.42 -11.74 -4.85
C VAL A 125 -5.29 -10.46 -5.68
N THR A 126 -4.14 -10.28 -6.34
CA THR A 126 -3.91 -9.20 -7.31
C THR A 126 -4.94 -9.35 -8.45
N GLY A 127 -5.96 -8.49 -8.45
CA GLY A 127 -7.14 -8.62 -9.31
C GLY A 127 -8.46 -8.56 -8.56
N SER A 128 -8.46 -8.76 -7.23
CA SER A 128 -9.66 -8.62 -6.38
C SER A 128 -10.34 -7.25 -6.51
N GLY A 129 -9.56 -6.19 -6.75
CA GLY A 129 -10.08 -4.85 -7.03
C GLY A 129 -10.88 -4.72 -8.33
N THR A 130 -10.85 -5.73 -9.21
CA THR A 130 -11.68 -5.78 -10.41
C THR A 130 -13.06 -6.36 -10.15
N ILE A 131 -13.28 -7.04 -9.01
CA ILE A 131 -14.58 -7.61 -8.66
C ILE A 131 -15.61 -6.51 -8.59
N ALA A 132 -16.65 -6.61 -9.43
CA ALA A 132 -17.75 -5.66 -9.41
C ALA A 132 -18.43 -5.67 -8.03
N PRO A 133 -18.84 -4.51 -7.48
CA PRO A 133 -19.56 -4.48 -6.21
C PRO A 133 -20.88 -5.25 -6.32
N SER A 134 -21.38 -5.78 -5.20
CA SER A 134 -22.70 -6.39 -5.15
C SER A 134 -23.78 -5.42 -5.68
N PRO A 135 -24.78 -5.87 -6.45
CA PRO A 135 -25.91 -5.03 -6.84
C PRO A 135 -26.62 -4.39 -5.63
N ASN A 136 -26.57 -5.05 -4.46
CA ASN A 136 -27.13 -4.55 -3.20
C ASN A 136 -26.03 -4.14 -2.20
N ASN A 137 -24.92 -3.57 -2.69
CA ASN A 137 -23.72 -3.28 -1.89
C ASN A 137 -23.98 -2.41 -0.66
N ALA A 138 -24.89 -1.42 -0.74
CA ALA A 138 -25.16 -0.52 0.39
C ALA A 138 -25.72 -1.26 1.61
N ASP A 139 -26.75 -2.08 1.41
CA ASP A 139 -27.40 -2.82 2.48
C ASP A 139 -26.53 -3.98 2.97
N LEU A 140 -25.90 -4.71 2.05
CA LEU A 140 -24.99 -5.80 2.41
C LEU A 140 -23.82 -5.27 3.26
N LYS A 141 -23.18 -4.18 2.85
CA LYS A 141 -22.08 -3.56 3.59
C LYS A 141 -22.53 -3.05 4.96
N ARG A 142 -23.70 -2.40 5.02
CA ARG A 142 -24.27 -1.94 6.29
C ARG A 142 -24.50 -3.10 7.25
N TYR A 143 -25.14 -4.16 6.77
CA TYR A 143 -25.43 -5.36 7.56
C TYR A 143 -24.16 -6.00 8.11
N ILE A 144 -23.17 -6.26 7.24
CA ILE A 144 -21.87 -6.85 7.66
C ILE A 144 -21.21 -5.99 8.73
N ASN A 145 -21.08 -4.69 8.51
CA ASN A 145 -20.40 -3.80 9.45
C ASN A 145 -21.11 -3.77 10.81
N GLN A 146 -22.44 -3.69 10.82
CA GLN A 146 -23.21 -3.67 12.06
C GLN A 146 -23.09 -5.01 12.81
N SER A 147 -23.31 -6.14 12.13
CA SER A 147 -23.26 -7.46 12.78
C SER A 147 -21.87 -7.80 13.30
N VAL A 148 -20.80 -7.49 12.54
CA VAL A 148 -19.42 -7.66 13.01
C VAL A 148 -19.16 -6.78 14.25
N GLN A 149 -19.62 -5.54 14.25
CA GLN A 149 -19.51 -4.67 15.42
C GLN A 149 -20.26 -5.23 16.63
N GLU A 150 -21.46 -5.78 16.44
CA GLU A 150 -22.23 -6.41 17.51
C GLU A 150 -21.56 -7.65 18.08
N PHE A 151 -20.92 -8.48 17.24
CA PHE A 151 -20.11 -9.61 17.70
C PHE A 151 -18.90 -9.16 18.51
N VAL A 152 -18.14 -8.17 18.01
CA VAL A 152 -16.93 -7.65 18.68
C VAL A 152 -17.27 -7.00 20.02
N LEU A 153 -18.39 -6.27 20.09
CA LEU A 153 -18.86 -5.64 21.33
C LEU A 153 -19.58 -6.61 22.27
N GLY A 154 -19.77 -7.87 21.86
CA GLY A 154 -20.51 -8.87 22.64
C GLY A 154 -22.01 -8.60 22.77
N LYS A 155 -22.58 -7.66 22.00
CA LYS A 155 -24.03 -7.40 21.96
C LYS A 155 -24.78 -8.61 21.39
N THR A 156 -24.17 -9.26 20.41
CA THR A 156 -24.61 -10.55 19.88
C THR A 156 -23.50 -11.55 20.23
N PRO A 157 -23.78 -12.59 21.04
CA PRO A 157 -22.77 -13.60 21.35
C PRO A 157 -22.28 -14.31 20.09
N LEU A 158 -20.97 -14.48 19.92
CA LEU A 158 -20.39 -15.24 18.80
C LEU A 158 -20.54 -16.75 19.04
N THR A 159 -21.76 -17.24 18.88
CA THR A 159 -22.10 -18.67 18.90
C THR A 159 -22.31 -19.17 17.48
N LYS A 160 -22.24 -20.50 17.28
CA LYS A 160 -22.51 -21.10 15.97
C LYS A 160 -23.89 -20.72 15.43
N ALA A 161 -24.93 -20.77 16.25
CA ALA A 161 -26.29 -20.43 15.84
C ALA A 161 -26.42 -18.97 15.37
N ASN A 162 -25.78 -18.03 16.09
CA ASN A 162 -25.81 -16.61 15.71
C ASN A 162 -24.98 -16.33 14.46
N PHE A 163 -23.85 -17.03 14.29
CA PHE A 163 -23.04 -16.92 13.08
C PHE A 163 -23.75 -17.50 11.85
N ASP A 164 -24.40 -18.67 11.99
CA ASP A 164 -25.19 -19.27 10.91
C ASP A 164 -26.34 -18.34 10.49
N ALA A 165 -27.04 -17.72 11.45
CA ALA A 165 -28.09 -16.75 11.16
C ALA A 165 -27.56 -15.50 10.44
N PHE A 166 -26.36 -15.04 10.80
CA PHE A 166 -25.65 -13.96 10.13
C PHE A 166 -25.36 -14.30 8.65
N VAL A 167 -24.83 -15.50 8.37
CA VAL A 167 -24.57 -15.97 7.00
C VAL A 167 -25.86 -16.07 6.18
N VAL A 168 -26.92 -16.67 6.74
CA VAL A 168 -28.23 -16.76 6.07
C VAL A 168 -28.78 -15.38 5.69
N GLN A 169 -28.59 -14.38 6.56
CA GLN A 169 -29.05 -13.03 6.26
C GLN A 169 -28.15 -12.32 5.23
N MET A 170 -26.84 -12.56 5.24
CA MET A 170 -25.95 -12.10 4.16
C MET A 170 -26.38 -12.66 2.81
N ASP A 171 -26.73 -13.94 2.75
CA ASP A 171 -27.18 -14.60 1.52
C ASP A 171 -28.50 -14.03 1.01
N LYS A 172 -29.44 -13.74 1.92
CA LYS A 172 -30.68 -13.02 1.57
C LYS A 172 -30.43 -11.62 1.02
N LEU A 173 -29.34 -10.97 1.45
CA LEU A 173 -28.89 -9.67 0.92
C LEU A 173 -28.08 -9.80 -0.38
N GLY A 174 -27.87 -11.02 -0.89
CA GLY A 174 -27.24 -11.30 -2.18
C GLY A 174 -25.78 -11.71 -2.10
N ALA A 175 -25.23 -12.02 -0.92
CA ALA A 175 -23.82 -12.38 -0.77
C ALA A 175 -23.44 -13.63 -1.58
N ALA A 176 -24.15 -14.77 -1.43
CA ALA A 176 -23.86 -15.98 -2.20
C ALA A 176 -23.94 -15.80 -3.72
N ALA A 177 -24.93 -15.04 -4.21
CA ALA A 177 -25.06 -14.76 -5.64
C ALA A 177 -23.90 -13.90 -6.16
N TRP A 178 -23.50 -12.90 -5.36
CA TRP A 178 -22.36 -12.05 -5.66
C TRP A 178 -21.04 -12.83 -5.63
N GLU A 179 -20.82 -13.70 -4.65
CA GLU A 179 -19.63 -14.55 -4.56
C GLU A 179 -19.49 -15.46 -5.79
N LYS A 180 -20.59 -16.10 -6.22
CA LYS A 180 -20.60 -16.93 -7.43
C LYS A 180 -20.25 -16.13 -8.68
N ALA A 181 -20.84 -14.94 -8.84
CA ALA A 181 -20.57 -14.07 -9.97
C ALA A 181 -19.12 -13.55 -9.97
N ALA A 182 -18.60 -13.18 -8.80
CA ALA A 182 -17.22 -12.76 -8.63
C ALA A 182 -16.25 -13.90 -8.99
N ARG A 183 -16.52 -15.13 -8.54
CA ARG A 183 -15.70 -16.29 -8.91
C ARG A 183 -15.64 -16.49 -10.42
N GLN A 184 -16.80 -16.49 -11.09
CA GLN A 184 -16.86 -16.62 -12.55
C GLN A 184 -16.08 -15.51 -13.24
N GLN A 185 -16.25 -14.26 -12.81
CA GLN A 185 -15.49 -13.13 -13.33
C GLN A 185 -13.97 -13.34 -13.18
N MET A 186 -13.52 -13.87 -12.05
CA MET A 186 -12.09 -14.11 -11.83
C MET A 186 -11.55 -15.25 -12.67
N GLU A 187 -12.32 -16.32 -12.90
CA GLU A 187 -11.96 -17.41 -13.82
C GLU A 187 -11.89 -16.91 -15.27
N ASP A 188 -12.92 -16.19 -15.73
CA ASP A 188 -13.00 -15.66 -17.10
C ASP A 188 -11.85 -14.71 -17.45
N ASN A 189 -11.39 -13.95 -16.45
CA ASN A 189 -10.26 -13.01 -16.61
C ASN A 189 -8.89 -13.64 -16.29
N GLY A 190 -8.84 -14.94 -15.97
CA GLY A 190 -7.60 -15.66 -15.68
C GLY A 190 -6.94 -15.31 -14.34
N TYR A 191 -7.68 -14.71 -13.40
CA TYR A 191 -7.21 -14.42 -12.04
C TYR A 191 -7.30 -15.62 -11.09
N LEU A 192 -8.20 -16.56 -11.36
CA LEU A 192 -8.28 -17.86 -10.69
C LEU A 192 -7.97 -18.97 -11.70
N GLN A 193 -7.00 -19.83 -11.37
CA GLN A 193 -6.65 -21.05 -12.11
C GLN A 193 -7.09 -22.27 -11.31
#